data_AF-A0A925AWK5-F1
#
_entry.id   AF-A0A925AWK5-F1
#
_cell.length_a   1.000
_cell.length_b   1.000
_cell.length_c   1.000
_cell.angle_alpha   90.00
_cell.angle_beta   90.00
_cell.angle_gamma   90.00
#
_symmetry.space_group_name_H-M   'P 1'
#
loop_
_entity.id
_entity.type
_entity.pdbx_description
1 polymer ?
#
loop_
_entity_poly.entity_id
_entity_poly.type
_entity_poly.pdbx_seq_one_letter_code
_entity_poly.pdbx_strand_id
1 'polypeptide(L)' 'MDYHQLLRDSLTRLPTVAATIDSIRKAVQDRGEIVVLYFNIDRYSKVEEIYGWEKLDSVLETTGAAMRDFLQ' A
#
# COMPACT_ATOMS: atom_id res chain seq x y z
N MET A 1 15.02 -17.14 -4.55
CA MET A 1 13.86 -16.23 -4.62
C MET A 1 13.40 -16.02 -3.19
N ASP A 2 13.59 -14.83 -2.64
CA ASP A 2 13.23 -14.51 -1.26
C ASP A 2 11.71 -14.26 -1.16
N TYR A 3 10.98 -15.16 -0.49
CA TYR A 3 9.52 -15.11 -0.41
C TYR A 3 9.01 -13.83 0.26
N HIS A 4 9.83 -13.22 1.13
CA HIS A 4 9.50 -11.97 1.81
C HIS A 4 9.41 -10.78 0.85
N GLN A 5 10.12 -10.82 -0.28
CA GLN A 5 10.06 -9.76 -1.29
C GLN A 5 8.73 -9.78 -2.06
N LEU A 6 8.06 -10.93 -2.15
CA LEU A 6 6.74 -11.04 -2.82
C LEU A 6 5.58 -10.53 -1.95
N LEU A 7 5.81 -10.40 -0.64
CA LEU A 7 4.78 -9.93 0.31
C LEU A 7 4.71 -8.41 0.42
N ARG A 8 5.66 -7.69 -0.19
CA ARG A 8 5.68 -6.23 -0.20
C ARG A 8 5.72 -5.72 -1.63
N ASP A 9 5.00 -4.64 -1.87
CA ASP A 9 5.08 -3.90 -3.11
C ASP A 9 6.48 -3.28 -3.28
N SER A 10 7.08 -3.37 -4.46
CA SER A 10 8.48 -2.95 -4.66
C SER A 10 8.67 -1.43 -4.62
N LEU A 11 7.64 -0.68 -4.99
CA LEU A 11 7.65 0.79 -5.03
C LEU A 11 7.38 1.36 -3.63
N THR A 12 6.21 1.05 -3.07
CA THR A 12 5.74 1.61 -1.81
C THR A 12 6.28 0.88 -0.58
N ARG A 13 6.86 -0.32 -0.74
CA ARG A 13 7.30 -1.22 0.35
C ARG A 13 6.20 -1.58 1.36
N LEU A 14 4.95 -1.24 1.07
CA LEU A 14 3.79 -1.63 1.87
C LEU A 14 3.48 -3.12 1.62
N PRO A 15 2.78 -3.80 2.54
CA PRO A 15 2.29 -5.14 2.28
C PRO A 15 1.45 -5.18 1.00
N THR A 16 1.60 -6.22 0.19
CA THR A 16 0.73 -6.42 -0.97
C THR A 16 -0.71 -6.63 -0.53
N VAL A 17 -1.66 -6.50 -1.46
CA VAL A 17 -3.08 -6.79 -1.21
C VAL A 17 -3.25 -8.22 -0.67
N ALA A 18 -2.53 -9.20 -1.24
CA ALA A 18 -2.57 -10.59 -0.78
C ALA A 18 -2.10 -10.73 0.68
N ALA A 19 -0.95 -10.14 1.03
CA ALA A 19 -0.44 -10.14 2.40
C ALA A 19 -1.40 -9.43 3.39
N THR A 20 -2.05 -8.36 2.92
CA THR A 20 -3.03 -7.60 3.70
C THR A 20 -4.31 -8.41 3.96
N ILE A 21 -4.82 -9.13 2.95
CA ILE A 21 -6.00 -10.00 3.08
C ILE A 21 -5.75 -11.11 4.10
N ASP A 22 -4.57 -11.74 4.08
CA ASP A 22 -4.22 -12.77 5.07
C ASP A 22 -4.16 -12.20 6.49
N SER A 23 -3.61 -10.99 6.64
CA SER A 23 -3.57 -10.28 7.92
C SER A 23 -4.97 -9.92 8.44
N ILE A 24 -5.84 -9.44 7.54
CA ILE A 24 -7.25 -9.13 7.83
C ILE A 24 -8.00 -10.40 8.26
N ARG A 25 -7.85 -11.50 7.52
CA ARG A 25 -8.50 -12.77 7.84
C ARG A 25 -8.16 -13.22 9.26
N LYS A 26 -6.88 -13.15 9.62
CA LYS A 26 -6.41 -13.47 10.97
C LYS A 26 -7.01 -12.54 12.02
N ALA A 27 -7.00 -11.23 11.78
CA ALA A 27 -7.57 -10.25 12.71
C ALA A 27 -9.07 -10.49 12.97
N VAL A 28 -9.85 -10.80 11.94
CA VAL A 28 -11.28 -11.13 12.07
C VAL A 28 -11.47 -12.43 12.85
N GLN A 29 -10.67 -13.46 12.60
CA GLN A 29 -10.74 -14.72 13.35
C GLN A 29 -10.42 -14.55 14.83
N ASP A 30 -9.41 -13.73 15.15
CA ASP A 30 -8.93 -13.55 16.51
C ASP A 30 -9.81 -12.58 17.33
N ARG A 31 -10.36 -11.54 16.70
CA ARG A 31 -11.00 -10.40 17.38
C ARG A 31 -12.49 -10.23 17.04
N GLY A 32 -12.97 -10.84 15.96
CA GLY A 32 -14.36 -10.73 15.49
C GLY A 32 -14.69 -9.44 14.73
N GLU A 33 -13.86 -8.40 14.84
CA GLU A 33 -14.09 -7.09 14.21
C GLU A 33 -12.80 -6.44 13.71
N ILE A 34 -12.93 -5.59 12.69
CA ILE A 34 -11.83 -4.80 12.11
C ILE A 34 -12.35 -3.43 11.65
N VAL A 35 -11.45 -2.45 11.61
CA VAL A 35 -11.67 -1.17 10.92
C VAL A 35 -10.73 -1.10 9.73
N VAL A 36 -11.26 -0.73 8.56
CA VAL A 36 -10.48 -0.56 7.33
C VAL A 36 -10.56 0.89 6.90
N LEU A 37 -9.38 1.53 6.78
CA LEU A 37 -9.25 2.85 6.18
C LEU A 37 -8.73 2.70 4.75
N TYR A 38 -9.53 3.11 3.77
CA TYR A 38 -9.18 3.03 2.35
C TYR A 38 -8.85 4.41 1.80
N PHE A 39 -7.62 4.58 1.33
CA PHE A 39 -7.17 5.78 0.65
C PHE A 39 -7.24 5.55 -0.86
N ASN A 40 -8.01 6.39 -1.55
CA ASN A 40 -7.99 6.48 -2.99
C ASN A 40 -7.39 7.83 -3.38
N ILE A 41 -6.34 7.81 -4.22
CA ILE A 41 -5.77 9.03 -4.78
C ILE A 41 -6.52 9.29 -6.09
N ASP A 42 -7.39 10.29 -6.11
CA ASP A 42 -8.13 10.67 -7.32
C ASP A 42 -7.17 11.23 -8.40
N ARG A 43 -7.53 11.05 -9.67
CA ARG A 43 -6.81 11.59 -10.85
C ARG A 43 -5.40 11.07 -11.11
N TYR A 44 -5.11 9.81 -10.77
CA TYR A 44 -3.86 9.13 -11.20
C TYR A 44 -3.52 9.37 -12.67
N SER A 45 -4.49 9.18 -13.56
CA SER A 45 -4.32 9.33 -15.01
C SER A 45 -3.90 10.75 -15.43
N LYS A 46 -4.38 11.79 -14.74
CA LYS A 46 -4.00 13.18 -15.07
C LYS A 46 -2.60 13.52 -14.56
N VAL A 47 -2.17 12.96 -13.44
CA VAL A 47 -0.81 13.19 -12.94
C VAL A 47 0.19 12.57 -13.90
N GLU A 48 -0.07 11.35 -14.35
CA GLU A 48 0.76 10.68 -15.34
C GLU A 48 0.74 11.41 -16.70
N GLU A 49 -0.43 11.84 -17.17
CA GLU A 49 -0.57 12.59 -18.42
C GLU A 49 0.19 13.92 -18.42
N ILE A 50 0.15 14.66 -17.30
CA ILE A 50 0.74 16.01 -17.21
C ILE A 50 2.22 15.97 -16.83
N TYR A 51 2.61 15.06 -15.94
CA TYR A 51 3.93 15.05 -15.29
C TYR A 51 4.74 13.76 -15.53
N GLY A 52 4.18 12.76 -16.20
CA GLY A 52 4.82 11.47 -16.44
C GLY A 52 4.72 10.49 -15.26
N TRP A 53 4.93 9.21 -15.57
CA TRP A 53 4.84 8.10 -14.61
C TRP A 53 5.86 8.21 -13.48
N GLU A 54 7.07 8.75 -13.73
CA GLU A 54 8.11 8.92 -12.71
C GLU A 54 7.65 9.84 -11.57
N LYS A 55 6.88 10.89 -11.90
CA LYS A 55 6.37 11.81 -10.88
C LYS A 55 5.31 11.13 -10.03
N LEU A 56 4.50 10.27 -10.65
CA LEU A 56 3.51 9.48 -9.94
C LEU A 56 4.17 8.48 -8.98
N ASP A 57 5.21 7.78 -9.44
CA ASP A 57 6.00 6.87 -8.62
C ASP A 57 6.56 7.59 -7.38
N SER A 58 7.10 8.79 -7.55
CA SER A 58 7.59 9.62 -6.44
C SER A 58 6.49 9.95 -5.40
N VAL A 59 5.26 10.21 -5.84
CA VAL A 59 4.11 10.44 -4.94
C VAL A 59 3.74 9.17 -4.19
N LEU A 60 3.74 8.02 -4.87
CA LEU A 60 3.44 6.73 -4.26
C LEU A 60 4.52 6.33 -3.24
N GLU A 61 5.80 6.50 -3.56
CA GLU A 61 6.92 6.22 -2.66
C GLU A 61 6.86 7.06 -1.39
N THR A 62 6.63 8.38 -1.54
CA THR A 62 6.53 9.30 -0.40
C THR A 62 5.31 9.02 0.46
N THR A 63 4.17 8.70 -0.16
CA THR A 63 2.96 8.27 0.57
C THR A 63 3.22 6.98 1.34
N GLY A 64 3.82 5.97 0.68
CA GLY A 64 4.20 4.72 1.32
C GLY A 64 5.17 4.93 2.48
N ALA A 65 6.14 5.84 2.35
CA ALA A 65 7.04 6.21 3.43
C ALA A 65 6.30 6.82 4.63
N ALA A 66 5.47 7.83 4.40
CA ALA A 66 4.68 8.46 5.45
C ALA A 66 3.75 7.46 6.17
N MET A 67 3.12 6.55 5.43
CA MET A 67 2.27 5.51 6.03
C MET A 67 3.06 4.54 6.90
N ARG A 68 4.25 4.10 6.46
CA ARG A 68 5.09 3.22 7.27
C ARG A 68 5.57 3.90 8.54
N ASP A 69 5.91 5.19 8.46
CA ASP A 69 6.37 5.98 9.60
C ASP A 69 5.22 6.22 10.61
N PHE A 70 3.99 6.44 10.12
CA PHE A 70 2.82 6.63 10.97
C PHE A 70 2.34 5.35 11.66
N LEU A 71 2.53 4.18 11.03
CA LEU A 71 2.07 2.88 11.52
C LEU A 71 3.12 2.13 12.36
N GLN A 72 4.22 2.79 12.77
CA GLN A 72 5.26 2.21 13.63
C GLN A 72 4.76 1.88 15.04
#